data_AF-A0A519CAQ8-F1
#
_entry.id   AF-A0A519CAQ8-F1
#
_cell.length_a   1.000
_cell.length_b   1.000
_cell.length_c   1.000
_cell.angle_alpha   90.00
_cell.angle_beta   90.00
_cell.angle_gamma   90.00
#
_symmetry.space_group_name_H-M   'P 1'
#
loop_
_entity.id
_entity.type
_entity.pdbx_description
1 polymer ?
#
loop_
_entity_poly.entity_id
_entity_poly.type
_entity_poly.pdbx_seq_one_letter_code
_entity_poly.pdbx_strand_id
1 'polypeptide(L)'
;ERRFHFELHDKKDIFELTLLGGQIAEKKPLRGIRRFEEAIETGFFDDLGVRRLRDTQRAVFGSHSNSIPVKDRRTLHHLGLKPLILIDTNVLINALKDDLLREISSDQYGSLDWTVERSFHMMLLRRSKSDVFVTIPPSAIGEFKHRTKTPDSVLKLFEGVYINHQEWNKIVTPAFLKERVKIILNSFNTWNQSIEVANRNDVELEEFLLKHEMIFEMVDQYKRARSNSAPIRTELNGKEIYPESGDIEIMQDAAGLAKLPLQEIGCILVATRDSDFRLVSRALEERYGFGVISDAQQLNSRI
;
A
#
# COMPACT_ATOMS: atom_id res chain seq x y z
N GLU A 1 -10.59 -20.78 26.82
CA GLU A 1 -10.21 -21.32 25.50
C GLU A 1 -10.90 -22.65 25.18
N ARG A 2 -10.63 -23.78 25.87
CA ARG A 2 -11.35 -25.06 25.65
C ARG A 2 -12.87 -24.95 25.72
N ARG A 3 -13.37 -24.09 26.63
CA ARG A 3 -14.79 -23.81 26.80
C ARG A 3 -15.43 -23.09 25.60
N PHE A 4 -14.68 -22.23 24.89
CA PHE A 4 -15.18 -21.56 23.68
C PHE A 4 -15.36 -22.56 22.55
N HIS A 5 -14.37 -23.44 22.35
CA HIS A 5 -14.45 -24.53 21.36
C HIS A 5 -15.60 -25.49 21.64
N PHE A 6 -15.76 -25.87 22.91
CA PHE A 6 -16.89 -26.68 23.34
C PHE A 6 -18.23 -26.00 23.00
N GLU A 7 -18.37 -24.72 23.34
CA GLU A 7 -19.61 -23.98 23.08
C GLU A 7 -19.88 -23.80 21.57
N LEU A 8 -18.83 -23.58 20.77
CA LEU A 8 -18.92 -23.43 19.32
C LEU A 8 -19.42 -24.71 18.64
N HIS A 9 -18.98 -25.88 19.11
CA HIS A 9 -19.31 -27.16 18.50
C HIS A 9 -20.60 -27.80 19.04
N ASP A 10 -20.84 -27.76 20.36
CA ASP A 10 -21.90 -28.55 20.98
C ASP A 10 -23.22 -27.79 21.17
N LYS A 11 -23.16 -26.48 21.44
CA LYS A 11 -24.34 -25.71 21.87
C LYS A 11 -24.69 -24.52 20.99
N LYS A 12 -23.70 -23.97 20.28
CA LYS A 12 -23.84 -22.82 19.38
C LYS A 12 -24.56 -21.63 20.04
N ASP A 13 -24.38 -21.44 21.36
CA ASP A 13 -24.98 -20.30 22.04
C ASP A 13 -24.15 -19.04 21.79
N ILE A 14 -24.71 -18.14 20.98
CA ILE A 14 -24.09 -16.87 20.61
C ILE A 14 -23.80 -16.00 21.84
N PHE A 15 -24.65 -16.05 22.87
CA PHE A 15 -24.47 -15.25 24.07
C PHE A 15 -23.25 -15.72 24.87
N GLU A 16 -23.13 -17.03 25.09
CA GLU A 16 -21.96 -17.62 25.76
C GLU A 16 -20.68 -17.42 24.93
N LEU A 17 -20.72 -17.56 23.60
CA LEU A 17 -19.57 -17.26 22.74
C LEU A 17 -19.15 -15.80 22.85
N THR A 18 -20.10 -14.87 22.92
CA THR A 18 -19.85 -13.44 23.13
C THR A 18 -19.13 -13.19 24.46
N LEU A 19 -19.64 -13.75 25.55
CA LEU A 19 -19.06 -13.62 26.88
C LEU A 19 -17.64 -14.20 26.94
N LEU A 20 -17.46 -15.43 26.44
CA LEU A 20 -16.17 -16.13 26.44
C LEU A 20 -15.15 -15.43 25.54
N GLY A 21 -15.56 -14.96 24.37
CA GLY A 21 -14.70 -14.21 23.45
C GLY A 21 -14.24 -12.88 24.05
N GLY A 22 -15.15 -12.16 24.71
CA GLY A 22 -14.84 -10.94 25.47
C GLY A 22 -13.83 -11.18 26.60
N GLN A 23 -14.05 -12.18 27.44
CA GLN A 23 -13.12 -12.55 28.52
C GLN A 23 -11.72 -12.95 28.00
N ILE A 24 -11.65 -13.61 26.84
CA ILE A 24 -10.37 -13.93 26.20
C ILE A 24 -9.72 -12.63 25.71
N ALA A 25 -10.48 -11.72 25.11
CA ALA A 25 -9.97 -10.45 24.59
C ALA A 25 -9.42 -9.54 25.70
N GLU A 26 -10.03 -9.51 26.88
CA GLU A 26 -9.52 -8.74 28.04
C GLU A 26 -8.07 -9.12 28.40
N LYS A 27 -7.71 -10.40 28.25
CA LYS A 27 -6.36 -10.90 28.55
C LYS A 27 -5.45 -10.89 27.32
N LYS A 28 -6.00 -11.23 26.16
CA LYS A 28 -5.28 -11.40 24.88
C LYS A 28 -6.17 -10.91 23.74
N PRO A 29 -6.17 -9.59 23.44
CA PRO A 29 -7.11 -8.96 22.52
C PRO A 29 -7.21 -9.65 21.16
N LEU A 30 -6.07 -9.81 20.48
CA LEU A 30 -6.03 -10.43 19.16
C LEU A 30 -6.59 -11.85 19.15
N ARG A 31 -6.32 -12.64 20.19
CA ARG A 31 -6.83 -14.02 20.28
C ARG A 31 -8.33 -14.04 20.47
N GLY A 32 -8.88 -13.17 21.33
CA GLY A 32 -10.32 -13.08 21.52
C GLY A 32 -11.04 -12.70 20.22
N ILE A 33 -10.50 -11.73 19.49
CA ILE A 33 -11.07 -11.28 18.22
C ILE A 33 -11.01 -12.38 17.15
N ARG A 34 -9.92 -13.14 17.07
CA ARG A 34 -9.80 -14.29 16.15
C ARG A 34 -10.80 -15.42 16.45
N ARG A 35 -11.23 -15.58 17.69
CA ARG A 35 -12.28 -16.57 18.02
C ARG A 35 -13.61 -16.24 17.36
N PHE A 36 -13.93 -14.97 17.21
CA PHE A 36 -15.11 -14.54 16.47
C PHE A 36 -14.95 -14.76 14.96
N GLU A 37 -13.75 -14.54 14.39
CA GLU A 37 -13.44 -14.91 12.99
C GLU A 37 -13.72 -16.41 12.76
N GLU A 38 -13.12 -17.28 13.60
CA GLU A 38 -13.32 -18.73 13.52
C GLU A 38 -14.80 -19.11 13.63
N ALA A 39 -15.54 -18.50 14.56
CA ALA A 39 -16.95 -18.77 14.76
C ALA A 39 -17.80 -18.39 13.53
N ILE A 40 -17.51 -17.25 12.89
CA ILE A 40 -18.19 -16.81 11.66
C ILE A 40 -17.88 -17.76 10.49
N GLU A 41 -16.62 -18.19 10.35
CA GLU A 41 -16.17 -19.07 9.26
C GLU A 41 -16.70 -20.50 9.37
N THR A 42 -17.12 -20.96 10.55
CA THR A 42 -17.69 -22.31 10.72
C THR A 42 -18.96 -22.58 9.90
N GLY A 43 -19.70 -21.53 9.52
CA GLY A 43 -21.00 -21.66 8.87
C GLY A 43 -22.10 -22.27 9.75
N PHE A 44 -21.88 -22.32 11.08
CA PHE A 44 -22.83 -22.93 12.02
C PHE A 44 -24.04 -22.06 12.35
N PHE A 45 -23.96 -20.76 12.08
CA PHE A 45 -24.95 -19.75 12.44
C PHE A 45 -25.71 -19.26 11.22
N ASP A 46 -26.96 -18.85 11.44
CA ASP A 46 -27.77 -18.17 10.44
C ASP A 46 -27.31 -16.72 10.22
N ASP A 47 -27.89 -16.03 9.23
CA ASP A 47 -27.52 -14.66 8.88
C ASP A 47 -27.63 -13.68 10.06
N LEU A 48 -28.64 -13.87 10.92
CA LEU A 48 -28.83 -13.05 12.11
C LEU A 48 -27.72 -13.31 13.14
N GLY A 49 -27.35 -14.58 13.34
CA GLY A 49 -26.28 -14.96 14.25
C GLY A 49 -24.91 -14.48 13.77
N VAL A 50 -24.62 -14.61 12.48
CA VAL A 50 -23.39 -14.06 11.87
C VAL A 50 -23.30 -12.56 12.05
N ARG A 51 -24.40 -11.82 11.85
CA ARG A 51 -24.44 -10.37 12.10
C ARG A 51 -24.11 -10.03 13.55
N ARG A 52 -24.73 -10.71 14.52
CA ARG A 52 -24.46 -10.50 15.95
C ARG A 52 -23.00 -10.79 16.32
N LEU A 53 -22.42 -11.85 15.76
CA LEU A 53 -21.00 -12.18 15.98
C LEU A 53 -20.09 -11.09 15.40
N ARG A 54 -20.38 -10.57 14.20
CA ARG A 54 -19.63 -9.46 13.58
C ARG A 54 -19.74 -8.18 14.40
N ASP A 55 -20.93 -7.82 14.88
CA ASP A 55 -21.14 -6.62 15.68
C ASP A 55 -20.40 -6.71 17.01
N THR A 56 -20.44 -7.88 17.65
CA THR A 56 -19.68 -8.18 18.86
C THR A 56 -18.18 -8.10 18.62
N GLN A 57 -17.70 -8.71 17.54
CA GLN A 57 -16.30 -8.68 17.15
C GLN A 57 -15.81 -7.24 16.95
N ARG A 58 -16.60 -6.40 16.27
CA ARG A 58 -16.30 -4.97 16.09
C ARG A 58 -16.27 -4.20 17.40
N ALA A 59 -17.21 -4.47 18.30
CA ALA A 59 -17.22 -3.84 19.63
C ALA A 59 -15.94 -4.20 20.43
N VAL A 60 -15.59 -5.48 20.46
CA VAL A 60 -14.37 -5.97 21.13
C VAL A 60 -13.11 -5.39 20.48
N PHE A 61 -13.04 -5.35 19.15
CA PHE A 61 -11.94 -4.70 18.45
C PHE A 61 -11.86 -3.22 18.80
N GLY A 62 -12.98 -2.49 18.82
CA GLY A 62 -13.03 -1.08 19.19
C GLY A 62 -12.38 -0.81 20.55
N SER A 63 -12.72 -1.60 21.58
CA SER A 63 -12.17 -1.47 22.94
C SER A 63 -10.66 -1.75 23.05
N HIS A 64 -10.09 -2.53 22.13
CA HIS A 64 -8.68 -2.94 22.19
C HIS A 64 -7.83 -2.49 20.99
N SER A 65 -8.42 -1.76 20.05
CA SER A 65 -7.82 -1.35 18.77
C SER A 65 -6.47 -0.66 18.94
N ASN A 66 -6.34 0.20 19.96
CA ASN A 66 -5.12 0.92 20.33
C ASN A 66 -3.96 0.01 20.81
N SER A 67 -4.19 -1.29 21.01
CA SER A 67 -3.17 -2.24 21.46
C SER A 67 -2.77 -3.27 20.39
N ILE A 68 -3.46 -3.29 19.24
CA ILE A 68 -3.26 -4.29 18.19
C ILE A 68 -2.58 -3.61 16.99
N PRO A 69 -1.29 -3.89 16.72
CA PRO A 69 -0.60 -3.42 15.52
C PRO A 69 -1.29 -3.81 14.22
N VAL A 70 -1.21 -2.99 13.18
CA VAL A 70 -1.80 -3.29 11.86
C VAL A 70 -1.27 -4.60 11.28
N LYS A 71 0.02 -4.92 11.43
CA LYS A 71 0.63 -6.16 10.95
C LYS A 71 -0.06 -7.43 11.46
N ASP A 72 -0.69 -7.37 12.64
CA ASP A 72 -1.33 -8.52 13.28
C ASP A 72 -2.79 -8.70 12.87
N ARG A 73 -3.37 -7.71 12.16
CA ARG A 73 -4.79 -7.64 11.78
C ARG A 73 -5.12 -8.35 10.47
N ARG A 74 -4.12 -8.84 9.73
CA ARG A 74 -4.31 -9.51 8.42
C ARG A 74 -5.32 -10.66 8.47
N THR A 75 -5.43 -11.35 9.60
CA THR A 75 -6.35 -12.47 9.78
C THR A 75 -7.77 -12.05 10.19
N LEU A 76 -8.06 -10.74 10.25
CA LEU A 76 -9.31 -10.19 10.78
C LEU A 76 -10.20 -9.69 9.62
N HIS A 77 -10.65 -10.62 8.80
CA HIS A 77 -11.32 -10.32 7.52
C HIS A 77 -12.74 -9.75 7.70
N HIS A 78 -13.43 -10.08 8.80
CA HIS A 78 -14.83 -9.72 8.99
C HIS A 78 -15.06 -8.35 9.63
N LEU A 79 -14.01 -7.67 10.09
CA LEU A 79 -14.10 -6.36 10.73
C LEU A 79 -14.49 -5.23 9.76
N GLY A 80 -14.16 -5.37 8.47
CA GLY A 80 -14.35 -4.31 7.47
C GLY A 80 -13.34 -3.17 7.60
N LEU A 81 -12.13 -3.46 8.09
CA LEU A 81 -11.03 -2.50 8.15
C LEU A 81 -10.52 -2.19 6.74
N LYS A 82 -10.15 -0.93 6.49
CA LYS A 82 -9.69 -0.47 5.18
C LYS A 82 -8.17 -0.63 5.02
N PRO A 83 -7.66 -0.98 3.84
CA PRO A 83 -6.24 -0.89 3.55
C PRO A 83 -5.74 0.56 3.54
N LEU A 84 -4.51 0.79 3.99
CA LEU A 84 -3.74 2.01 3.74
C LEU A 84 -2.66 1.74 2.71
N ILE A 85 -2.68 2.48 1.60
CA ILE A 85 -1.79 2.30 0.47
C ILE A 85 -0.81 3.46 0.37
N LEU A 86 0.49 3.16 0.45
CA LEU A 86 1.59 4.08 0.22
C LEU A 86 1.90 4.12 -1.27
N ILE A 87 1.88 5.31 -1.85
CA ILE A 87 2.00 5.52 -3.30
C ILE A 87 3.45 5.85 -3.64
N ASP A 88 4.09 5.01 -4.45
CA ASP A 88 5.45 5.22 -4.95
C ASP A 88 5.49 6.27 -6.08
N THR A 89 6.66 6.85 -6.33
CA THR A 89 6.91 7.86 -7.36
C THR A 89 6.50 7.37 -8.74
N ASN A 90 6.75 6.11 -9.08
CA ASN A 90 6.38 5.56 -10.39
C ASN A 90 4.85 5.64 -10.66
N VAL A 91 4.01 5.47 -9.64
CA VAL A 91 2.55 5.57 -9.76
C VAL A 91 2.15 7.03 -9.99
N LEU A 92 2.76 7.96 -9.25
CA LEU A 92 2.51 9.40 -9.41
C LEU A 92 2.92 9.91 -10.78
N ILE A 93 4.08 9.46 -11.29
CA ILE A 93 4.56 9.81 -12.63
C ILE A 93 3.59 9.31 -13.69
N ASN A 94 3.11 8.07 -13.57
CA ASN A 94 2.11 7.53 -14.51
C ASN A 94 0.79 8.33 -14.46
N ALA A 95 0.33 8.69 -13.27
CA ALA A 95 -0.86 9.51 -13.11
C ALA A 95 -0.70 10.89 -13.76
N LEU A 96 0.45 11.55 -13.58
CA LEU A 96 0.74 12.82 -14.24
C LEU A 96 0.86 12.67 -15.76
N LYS A 97 1.49 11.60 -16.26
CA LYS A 97 1.60 11.36 -17.70
C LYS A 97 0.23 11.24 -18.36
N ASP A 98 -0.66 10.45 -17.77
CA ASP A 98 -2.02 10.26 -18.27
C ASP A 98 -2.85 11.54 -18.18
N ASP A 99 -2.67 12.30 -17.11
CA ASP A 99 -3.30 13.58 -16.89
C ASP A 99 -2.90 14.62 -17.96
N LEU A 100 -1.60 14.76 -18.26
CA LEU A 100 -1.10 15.68 -19.28
C LEU A 100 -1.48 15.26 -20.71
N LEU A 101 -1.48 13.96 -21.00
CA LEU A 101 -1.89 13.47 -22.32
C LEU A 101 -3.35 13.77 -22.63
N ARG A 102 -4.24 13.75 -21.63
CA ARG A 102 -5.64 14.16 -21.80
C ARG A 102 -5.79 15.63 -22.17
N GLU A 103 -4.89 16.47 -21.68
CA GLU A 103 -4.92 17.92 -21.93
C GLU A 103 -4.32 18.27 -23.30
N ILE A 104 -3.34 17.50 -23.77
CA ILE A 104 -2.70 17.70 -25.07
C ILE A 104 -3.55 17.14 -26.22
N SER A 105 -4.24 16.02 -25.99
CA SER A 105 -5.05 15.35 -27.02
C SER A 105 -6.35 16.11 -27.25
N SER A 106 -6.40 16.95 -28.29
CA SER A 106 -7.60 17.72 -28.67
C SER A 106 -8.71 16.85 -29.25
N ASP A 107 -8.37 15.67 -29.79
CA ASP A 107 -9.33 14.67 -30.24
C ASP A 107 -9.66 13.71 -29.09
N GLN A 108 -10.96 13.51 -28.84
CA GLN A 108 -11.50 12.46 -27.96
C GLN A 108 -11.12 11.02 -28.39
N TYR A 109 -10.23 10.85 -29.38
CA TYR A 109 -9.89 9.61 -30.08
C TYR A 109 -8.37 9.37 -30.29
N GLY A 110 -7.47 10.07 -29.59
CA GLY A 110 -6.03 9.81 -29.66
C GLY A 110 -5.63 8.49 -28.98
N SER A 111 -5.85 7.36 -29.67
CA SER A 111 -5.42 5.98 -29.36
C SER A 111 -5.11 5.72 -27.88
N LEU A 112 -6.17 5.62 -27.07
CA LEU A 112 -6.09 4.99 -25.76
C LEU A 112 -5.74 3.51 -25.97
N ASP A 113 -4.46 3.20 -26.11
CA ASP A 113 -3.98 1.89 -25.68
C ASP A 113 -4.22 1.85 -24.17
N TRP A 114 -5.37 1.26 -23.81
CA TRP A 114 -5.79 0.88 -22.48
C TRP A 114 -4.88 -0.24 -21.98
N THR A 115 -3.58 0.02 -21.86
CA THR A 115 -2.67 -0.94 -21.25
C THR A 115 -3.10 -1.14 -19.79
N VAL A 116 -3.01 -2.38 -19.32
CA VAL A 116 -3.23 -2.76 -17.91
C VAL A 116 -2.44 -1.83 -16.96
N GLU A 117 -1.32 -1.29 -17.43
CA GLU A 117 -0.47 -0.32 -16.73
C GLU A 117 -1.13 1.04 -16.44
N ARG A 118 -1.92 1.59 -17.37
CA ARG A 118 -2.68 2.83 -17.15
C ARG A 118 -3.84 2.65 -16.18
N SER A 119 -4.40 1.44 -16.12
CA SER A 119 -5.54 1.15 -15.25
C SER A 119 -5.23 1.25 -13.75
N PHE A 120 -3.97 1.08 -13.34
CA PHE A 120 -3.63 0.90 -11.92
C PHE A 120 -3.82 2.18 -11.09
N HIS A 121 -3.22 3.31 -11.48
CA HIS A 121 -3.36 4.57 -10.75
C HIS A 121 -4.81 5.09 -10.80
N MET A 122 -5.50 4.92 -11.92
CA MET A 122 -6.93 5.26 -12.05
C MET A 122 -7.80 4.45 -11.10
N MET A 123 -7.49 3.15 -10.94
CA MET A 123 -8.23 2.30 -10.02
C MET A 123 -7.92 2.63 -8.56
N LEU A 124 -6.66 2.95 -8.22
CA LEU A 124 -6.30 3.46 -6.89
C LEU A 124 -7.10 4.72 -6.55
N LEU A 125 -7.19 5.68 -7.48
CA LEU A 125 -8.00 6.90 -7.31
C LEU A 125 -9.51 6.63 -7.24
N ARG A 126 -10.01 5.58 -7.89
CA ARG A 126 -11.42 5.19 -7.78
C ARG A 126 -11.70 4.59 -6.41
N ARG A 127 -10.86 3.65 -5.96
CA ARG A 127 -10.98 2.96 -4.66
C ARG A 127 -10.76 3.90 -3.48
N SER A 128 -9.89 4.91 -3.64
CA SER A 128 -9.61 5.87 -2.56
C SER A 128 -10.84 6.71 -2.17
N LYS A 129 -11.87 6.73 -3.02
CA LYS A 129 -13.16 7.39 -2.76
C LYS A 129 -14.14 6.51 -1.98
N SER A 130 -13.83 5.24 -1.76
CA SER A 130 -14.75 4.28 -1.13
C SER A 130 -14.08 3.51 0.01
N ASP A 131 -13.14 2.64 -0.32
CA ASP A 131 -12.82 1.44 0.43
C ASP A 131 -11.33 1.29 0.75
N VAL A 132 -10.49 2.21 0.28
CA VAL A 132 -9.06 2.28 0.67
C VAL A 132 -8.66 3.69 1.07
N PHE A 133 -7.65 3.79 1.92
CA PHE A 133 -6.93 5.03 2.16
C PHE A 133 -5.65 5.05 1.31
N VAL A 134 -5.29 6.22 0.81
CA VAL A 134 -4.03 6.45 0.09
C VAL A 134 -3.24 7.57 0.73
N THR A 135 -1.92 7.43 0.77
CA THR A 135 -0.98 8.46 1.20
C THR A 135 0.33 8.35 0.43
N ILE A 136 1.12 9.41 0.43
CA ILE A 136 2.38 9.47 -0.32
C ILE A 136 3.54 9.60 0.67
N PRO A 137 4.53 8.68 0.64
CA PRO A 137 5.75 8.81 1.41
C PRO A 137 6.51 10.11 1.11
N PRO A 138 7.19 10.74 2.10
CA PRO A 138 7.92 11.99 1.89
C PRO A 138 9.03 11.87 0.84
N SER A 139 9.71 10.71 0.77
CA SER A 139 10.71 10.41 -0.26
C SER A 139 10.08 10.43 -1.66
N ALA A 140 8.93 9.78 -1.82
CA ALA A 140 8.19 9.78 -3.09
C ALA A 140 7.68 11.17 -3.48
N ILE A 141 7.24 11.99 -2.51
CA ILE A 141 6.88 13.41 -2.77
C ILE A 141 8.10 14.18 -3.28
N GLY A 142 9.25 14.01 -2.62
CA GLY A 142 10.51 14.68 -2.97
C GLY A 142 10.98 14.32 -4.38
N GLU A 143 11.04 13.03 -4.67
CA GLU A 143 11.43 12.51 -5.99
C GLU A 143 10.43 12.95 -7.08
N PHE A 144 9.13 12.83 -6.82
CA PHE A 144 8.10 13.27 -7.77
C PHE A 144 8.25 14.76 -8.10
N LYS A 145 8.41 15.63 -7.10
CA LYS A 145 8.65 17.07 -7.31
C LYS A 145 9.95 17.35 -8.05
N HIS A 146 11.01 16.59 -7.79
CA HIS A 146 12.28 16.73 -8.47
C HIS A 146 12.16 16.38 -9.96
N ARG A 147 11.53 15.24 -10.29
CA ARG A 147 11.34 14.77 -11.66
C ARG A 147 10.36 15.62 -12.46
N THR A 148 9.45 16.32 -11.76
CA THR A 148 8.41 17.17 -12.37
C THR A 148 8.71 18.67 -12.27
N LYS A 149 9.98 19.02 -12.03
CA LYS A 149 10.40 20.41 -11.80
C LYS A 149 10.16 21.33 -13.00
N THR A 150 10.33 20.85 -14.23
CA THR A 150 10.16 21.67 -15.45
C THR A 150 9.41 20.92 -16.54
N PRO A 151 8.74 21.61 -17.48
CA PRO A 151 8.13 20.96 -18.64
C PRO A 151 9.13 20.08 -19.41
N ASP A 152 10.37 20.52 -19.58
CA ASP A 152 11.41 19.73 -20.25
C ASP A 152 11.78 18.46 -19.48
N SER A 153 11.82 18.50 -18.15
CA SER A 153 12.11 17.31 -17.34
C SER A 153 10.98 16.29 -17.44
N VAL A 154 9.73 16.76 -17.46
CA VAL A 154 8.55 15.91 -17.62
C VAL A 154 8.46 15.34 -19.03
N LEU A 155 8.78 16.12 -20.05
CA LEU A 155 8.78 15.67 -21.44
C LEU A 155 9.71 14.47 -21.65
N LYS A 156 10.88 14.46 -20.97
CA LYS A 156 11.81 13.31 -20.99
C LYS A 156 11.21 12.02 -20.41
N LEU A 157 10.19 12.12 -19.55
CA LEU A 157 9.50 10.94 -18.99
C LEU A 157 8.59 10.25 -20.00
N PHE A 158 8.34 10.87 -21.15
CA PHE A 158 7.58 10.32 -22.27
C PHE A 158 8.47 9.66 -23.33
N GLU A 159 9.68 9.24 -22.98
CA GLU A 159 10.54 8.47 -23.87
C GLU A 159 9.79 7.29 -24.49
N GLY A 160 9.88 7.16 -25.83
CA GLY A 160 9.15 6.15 -26.60
C GLY A 160 7.68 6.48 -26.92
N VAL A 161 7.17 7.64 -26.49
CA VAL A 161 5.82 8.12 -26.81
C VAL A 161 5.91 9.33 -27.73
N TYR A 162 5.17 9.33 -28.84
CA TYR A 162 5.09 10.50 -29.71
C TYR A 162 4.34 11.64 -29.02
N ILE A 163 5.00 12.80 -28.90
CA ILE A 163 4.41 14.04 -28.41
C ILE A 163 4.69 15.16 -29.41
N ASN A 164 3.63 15.87 -29.80
CA ASN A 164 3.78 17.08 -30.58
C ASN A 164 4.41 18.19 -29.72
N HIS A 165 5.68 18.51 -29.98
CA HIS A 165 6.43 19.52 -29.23
C HIS A 165 5.82 20.92 -29.31
N GLN A 166 5.14 21.28 -30.41
CA GLN A 166 4.50 22.59 -30.55
C GLN A 166 3.29 22.69 -29.62
N GLU A 167 2.46 21.66 -29.56
CA GLU A 167 1.32 21.59 -28.64
C GLU A 167 1.78 21.48 -27.18
N TRP A 168 2.80 20.68 -26.91
CA TRP A 168 3.41 20.56 -25.58
C TRP A 168 3.83 21.93 -25.04
N ASN A 169 4.63 22.69 -25.80
CA ASN A 169 5.12 23.99 -25.37
C ASN A 169 4.01 25.04 -25.22
N LYS A 170 2.90 24.87 -25.95
CA LYS A 170 1.74 25.75 -25.87
C LYS A 170 0.89 25.47 -24.62
N ILE A 171 0.68 24.20 -24.28
CA ILE A 171 -0.23 23.76 -23.21
C ILE A 171 0.51 23.60 -21.88
N VAL A 172 1.62 22.88 -21.87
CA VAL A 172 2.36 22.49 -20.66
C VAL A 172 3.34 23.59 -20.24
N THR A 173 2.78 24.73 -19.83
CA THR A 173 3.56 25.83 -19.24
C THR A 173 4.04 25.47 -17.83
N PRO A 174 5.09 26.12 -17.28
CA PRO A 174 5.53 25.88 -15.90
C PRO A 174 4.44 26.10 -14.85
N ALA A 175 3.57 27.10 -15.05
CA ALA A 175 2.44 27.37 -14.16
C ALA A 175 1.40 26.25 -14.21
N PHE A 176 1.03 25.82 -15.42
CA PHE A 176 0.10 24.71 -15.63
C PHE A 176 0.62 23.41 -15.02
N LEU A 177 1.88 23.05 -15.29
CA LEU A 177 2.49 21.85 -14.73
C LEU A 177 2.48 21.86 -13.20
N LYS A 178 2.81 23.00 -12.57
CA LYS A 178 2.77 23.15 -11.11
C LYS A 178 1.38 22.92 -10.54
N GLU A 179 0.34 23.38 -11.24
CA GLU A 179 -1.05 23.13 -10.86
C GLU A 179 -1.39 21.64 -10.96
N ARG A 180 -1.07 20.97 -12.08
CA ARG A 180 -1.34 19.54 -12.27
C ARG A 180 -0.62 18.68 -11.23
N VAL A 181 0.65 18.97 -10.94
CA VAL A 181 1.43 18.30 -9.89
C VAL A 181 0.72 18.41 -8.53
N LYS A 182 0.19 19.60 -8.18
CA LYS A 182 -0.56 19.80 -6.94
C LYS A 182 -1.87 19.01 -6.91
N ILE A 183 -2.60 18.96 -8.02
CA ILE A 183 -3.84 18.18 -8.15
C ILE A 183 -3.56 16.69 -7.94
N ILE A 184 -2.51 16.15 -8.55
CA ILE A 184 -2.11 14.75 -8.40
C ILE A 184 -1.75 14.44 -6.94
N LEU A 185 -0.88 15.25 -6.33
CA LEU A 185 -0.49 15.06 -4.92
C LEU A 185 -1.69 15.05 -3.97
N ASN A 186 -2.65 15.97 -4.17
CA ASN A 186 -3.87 16.02 -3.36
C ASN A 186 -4.78 14.82 -3.60
N SER A 187 -4.84 14.30 -4.82
CA SER A 187 -5.70 13.17 -5.18
C SER A 187 -5.26 11.85 -4.54
N PHE A 188 -3.96 11.73 -4.23
CA PHE A 188 -3.35 10.56 -3.57
C PHE A 188 -3.13 10.75 -2.05
N ASN A 189 -3.85 11.66 -1.42
CA ASN A 189 -3.77 11.89 0.02
C ASN A 189 -5.16 11.91 0.67
N THR A 190 -5.73 10.72 0.88
CA THR A 190 -7.05 10.56 1.52
C THR A 190 -6.97 10.15 2.99
N TRP A 191 -5.78 9.81 3.47
CA TRP A 191 -5.54 9.51 4.88
C TRP A 191 -5.24 10.79 5.67
N ASN A 192 -5.90 10.98 6.80
CA ASN A 192 -5.90 12.22 7.56
C ASN A 192 -4.79 12.32 8.63
N GLN A 193 -3.97 11.28 8.78
CA GLN A 193 -2.84 11.26 9.72
C GLN A 193 -1.51 11.44 8.97
N SER A 194 -0.48 11.90 9.68
CA SER A 194 0.86 12.06 9.11
C SER A 194 1.58 10.71 9.04
N ILE A 195 2.27 10.48 7.94
CA ILE A 195 3.18 9.33 7.78
C ILE A 195 4.37 9.38 8.75
N GLU A 196 4.71 10.57 9.26
CA GLU A 196 5.79 10.78 10.22
C GLU A 196 5.58 10.03 11.55
N VAL A 197 4.34 9.60 11.84
CA VAL A 197 4.02 8.77 13.01
C VAL A 197 4.74 7.41 12.94
N ALA A 198 5.11 6.95 11.76
CA ALA A 198 5.76 5.65 11.54
C ALA A 198 7.12 5.48 12.24
N ASN A 199 7.80 6.58 12.60
CA ASN A 199 9.15 6.61 13.17
C ASN A 199 10.13 5.59 12.54
N ARG A 200 10.72 5.95 11.40
CA ARG A 200 11.64 5.09 10.61
C ARG A 200 12.77 4.45 11.43
N ASN A 201 13.26 5.15 12.45
CA ASN A 201 14.39 4.72 13.27
C ASN A 201 14.13 3.42 14.03
N ASP A 202 12.86 3.07 14.26
CA ASP A 202 12.48 1.85 14.97
C ASP A 202 12.44 0.63 14.02
N VAL A 203 12.79 0.80 12.74
CA VAL A 203 12.76 -0.26 11.72
C VAL A 203 14.18 -0.69 11.34
N GLU A 204 14.58 -1.85 11.84
CA GLU A 204 15.81 -2.53 11.43
C GLU A 204 15.62 -3.19 10.05
N LEU A 205 16.06 -2.51 9.00
CA LEU A 205 15.98 -2.99 7.60
C LEU A 205 17.32 -3.55 7.10
N GLU A 206 18.45 -3.12 7.65
CA GLU A 206 19.79 -3.50 7.17
C GLU A 206 20.01 -5.02 7.14
N GLU A 207 19.71 -5.71 8.25
CA GLU A 207 19.82 -7.18 8.31
C GLU A 207 18.92 -7.86 7.28
N PHE A 208 17.76 -7.29 6.98
CA PHE A 208 16.88 -7.81 5.93
C PHE A 208 17.49 -7.62 4.55
N LEU A 209 18.07 -6.45 4.26
CA LEU A 209 18.71 -6.18 2.97
C LEU A 209 19.88 -7.12 2.74
N LEU A 210 20.77 -7.26 3.74
CA LEU A 210 21.91 -8.18 3.69
C LEU A 210 21.47 -9.64 3.49
N LYS A 211 20.39 -10.07 4.16
CA LYS A 211 19.85 -11.43 3.99
C LYS A 211 19.37 -11.73 2.56
N HIS A 212 18.95 -10.71 1.82
CA HIS A 212 18.44 -10.85 0.45
C HIS A 212 19.42 -10.33 -0.61
N GLU A 213 20.72 -10.25 -0.27
CA GLU A 213 21.78 -9.74 -1.14
C GLU A 213 21.73 -10.30 -2.57
N MET A 214 21.60 -11.63 -2.73
CA MET A 214 21.56 -12.28 -4.04
C MET A 214 20.39 -11.80 -4.92
N ILE A 215 19.26 -11.44 -4.31
CA ILE A 215 18.11 -10.89 -5.05
C ILE A 215 18.44 -9.48 -5.52
N PHE A 216 19.00 -8.63 -4.65
CA PHE A 216 19.37 -7.26 -5.03
C PHE A 216 20.48 -7.21 -6.06
N GLU A 217 21.46 -8.12 -5.97
CA GLU A 217 22.48 -8.29 -6.99
C GLU A 217 21.86 -8.61 -8.36
N MET A 218 20.91 -9.56 -8.40
CA MET A 218 20.19 -9.90 -9.62
C MET A 218 19.40 -8.69 -10.16
N VAL A 219 18.70 -7.95 -9.31
CA VAL A 219 17.94 -6.76 -9.71
C VAL A 219 18.87 -5.69 -10.29
N ASP A 220 20.01 -5.46 -9.65
CA ASP A 220 21.03 -4.52 -10.11
C ASP A 220 21.59 -4.91 -11.48
N GLN A 221 21.95 -6.18 -11.68
CA GLN A 221 22.38 -6.70 -12.98
C GLN A 221 21.33 -6.46 -14.07
N TYR A 222 20.05 -6.73 -13.79
CA TYR A 222 18.96 -6.47 -14.74
C TYR A 222 18.75 -4.98 -15.04
N LYS A 223 18.82 -4.10 -14.03
CA LYS A 223 18.68 -2.64 -14.21
C LYS A 223 19.84 -2.09 -15.06
N ARG A 224 21.08 -2.53 -14.78
CA ARG A 224 22.27 -2.17 -15.57
C ARG A 224 22.22 -2.66 -17.01
N ALA A 225 21.70 -3.87 -17.25
CA ALA A 225 21.61 -4.42 -18.60
C ALA A 225 20.60 -3.68 -19.52
N ARG A 226 19.61 -3.00 -18.93
CA ARG A 226 18.54 -2.31 -19.67
C ARG A 226 18.74 -0.80 -19.79
N SER A 227 19.63 -0.22 -18.99
CA SER A 227 19.84 1.22 -18.90
C SER A 227 21.23 1.59 -19.41
N ASN A 228 21.31 2.69 -20.19
CA ASN A 228 22.59 3.26 -20.61
C ASN A 228 23.34 3.96 -19.46
N SER A 229 22.71 4.13 -18.30
CA SER A 229 23.31 4.68 -17.08
C SER A 229 23.24 3.66 -15.93
N ALA A 230 24.29 3.61 -15.12
CA ALA A 230 24.30 2.81 -13.90
C ALA A 230 23.15 3.27 -12.97
N PRO A 231 22.34 2.35 -12.44
CA PRO A 231 21.32 2.70 -11.45
C PRO A 231 22.01 3.25 -10.19
N ILE A 232 21.37 4.21 -9.54
CA ILE A 232 21.83 4.68 -8.24
C ILE A 232 21.51 3.55 -7.24
N ARG A 233 22.47 3.21 -6.38
CA ARG A 233 22.34 2.12 -5.41
C ARG A 233 22.89 2.56 -4.07
N THR A 234 22.36 2.00 -2.99
CA THR A 234 22.93 2.20 -1.65
C THR A 234 24.03 1.18 -1.42
N GLU A 235 25.10 1.59 -0.75
CA GLU A 235 26.18 0.72 -0.33
C GLU A 235 25.90 0.13 1.06
N LEU A 236 25.94 -1.20 1.20
CA LEU A 236 26.02 -1.87 2.50
C LEU A 236 27.11 -2.93 2.43
N ASN A 237 27.93 -3.03 3.49
CA ASN A 237 29.06 -3.96 3.58
C ASN A 237 29.96 -3.97 2.33
N GLY A 238 30.26 -2.81 1.75
CA GLY A 238 31.14 -2.69 0.57
C GLY A 238 30.49 -3.05 -0.76
N LYS A 239 29.16 -3.25 -0.81
CA LYS A 239 28.42 -3.63 -2.04
C LYS A 239 27.36 -2.59 -2.39
N GLU A 240 27.51 -1.95 -3.54
CA GLU A 240 26.57 -0.96 -4.12
C GLU A 240 25.49 -1.63 -4.98
N ILE A 241 24.67 -2.49 -4.37
CA ILE A 241 23.62 -3.26 -5.08
C ILE A 241 22.23 -3.06 -4.49
N TYR A 242 22.12 -2.41 -3.34
CA TYR A 242 20.87 -2.32 -2.57
C TYR A 242 19.95 -1.22 -3.11
N PRO A 243 18.64 -1.26 -2.78
CA PRO A 243 17.67 -0.27 -3.24
C PRO A 243 18.13 1.18 -2.98
N GLU A 244 17.59 2.11 -3.76
CA GLU A 244 17.89 3.53 -3.58
C GLU A 244 17.45 4.00 -2.18
N SER A 245 18.08 5.05 -1.66
CA SER A 245 17.70 5.61 -0.33
C SER A 245 16.21 5.92 -0.25
N GLY A 246 15.61 6.43 -1.34
CA GLY A 246 14.18 6.70 -1.41
C GLY A 246 13.32 5.44 -1.23
N ASP A 247 13.71 4.33 -1.84
CA ASP A 247 13.02 3.04 -1.70
C ASP A 247 13.14 2.48 -0.29
N ILE A 248 14.35 2.54 0.29
CA ILE A 248 14.61 2.14 1.67
C ILE A 248 13.72 2.94 2.64
N GLU A 249 13.60 4.24 2.44
CA GLU A 249 12.73 5.11 3.23
C GLU A 249 11.25 4.71 3.12
N ILE A 250 10.76 4.35 1.92
CA ILE A 250 9.39 3.86 1.73
C ILE A 250 9.18 2.53 2.46
N MET A 251 10.15 1.61 2.40
CA MET A 251 10.09 0.35 3.15
C MET A 251 10.02 0.59 4.66
N GLN A 252 10.81 1.54 5.17
CA GLN A 252 10.80 1.94 6.58
C GLN A 252 9.47 2.58 6.99
N ASP A 253 8.93 3.49 6.18
CA ASP A 253 7.62 4.11 6.43
C ASP A 253 6.51 3.05 6.49
N ALA A 254 6.48 2.13 5.53
CA ALA A 254 5.50 1.06 5.49
C ALA A 254 5.60 0.12 6.71
N ALA A 255 6.82 -0.29 7.06
CA ALA A 255 7.09 -1.14 8.21
C ALA A 255 6.76 -0.45 9.53
N GLY A 256 7.07 0.84 9.66
CA GLY A 256 6.75 1.65 10.83
C GLY A 256 5.24 1.75 11.04
N LEU A 257 4.49 2.10 10.00
CA LEU A 257 3.02 2.13 10.03
C LEU A 257 2.42 0.77 10.40
N ALA A 258 2.98 -0.32 9.89
CA ALA A 258 2.48 -1.67 10.17
C ALA A 258 2.65 -2.06 11.66
N LYS A 259 3.62 -1.49 12.37
CA LYS A 259 3.82 -1.70 13.82
C LYS A 259 2.83 -0.92 14.69
N LEU A 260 2.20 0.11 14.14
CA LEU A 260 1.31 0.98 14.91
C LEU A 260 -0.11 0.42 14.99
N PRO A 261 -0.85 0.74 16.07
CA PRO A 261 -2.24 0.39 16.22
C PRO A 261 -3.17 1.43 15.55
N LEU A 262 -3.01 1.66 14.24
CA LEU A 262 -3.75 2.68 13.49
C LEU A 262 -5.26 2.40 13.49
N GLN A 263 -6.11 3.39 13.77
CA GLN A 263 -7.57 3.19 13.73
C GLN A 263 -8.07 2.93 12.30
N GLU A 264 -9.10 2.09 12.14
CA GLU A 264 -9.74 1.75 10.86
C GLU A 264 -8.87 1.03 9.82
N ILE A 265 -7.56 0.93 10.02
CA ILE A 265 -6.62 0.32 9.07
C ILE A 265 -6.47 -1.19 9.28
N GLY A 266 -6.71 -1.97 8.23
CA GLY A 266 -6.61 -3.44 8.26
C GLY A 266 -5.25 -3.97 7.84
N CYS A 267 -4.60 -3.30 6.90
CA CYS A 267 -3.30 -3.66 6.38
C CYS A 267 -2.58 -2.45 5.77
N ILE A 268 -1.25 -2.54 5.66
CA ILE A 268 -0.41 -1.58 4.94
C ILE A 268 0.02 -2.20 3.62
N LEU A 269 -0.11 -1.46 2.53
CA LEU A 269 0.32 -1.86 1.19
C LEU A 269 1.21 -0.77 0.58
N VAL A 270 2.22 -1.15 -0.20
CA VAL A 270 3.00 -0.23 -1.04
C VAL A 270 2.62 -0.47 -2.49
N ALA A 271 2.15 0.58 -3.16
CA ALA A 271 1.84 0.58 -4.59
C ALA A 271 3.07 0.97 -5.40
N THR A 272 3.78 -0.03 -5.92
CA THR A 272 5.02 0.14 -6.69
C THR A 272 5.17 -0.96 -7.74
N ARG A 273 5.86 -0.64 -8.84
CA ARG A 273 6.30 -1.63 -9.83
C ARG A 273 7.79 -1.96 -9.71
N ASP A 274 8.50 -1.34 -8.79
CA ASP A 274 9.94 -1.56 -8.67
C ASP A 274 10.22 -3.01 -8.23
N SER A 275 11.12 -3.64 -8.97
CA SER A 275 11.69 -4.96 -8.67
C SER A 275 12.32 -5.03 -7.29
N ASP A 276 12.86 -3.92 -6.77
CA ASP A 276 13.46 -3.83 -5.44
C ASP A 276 12.45 -4.14 -4.32
N PHE A 277 11.15 -3.92 -4.57
CA PHE A 277 10.06 -4.35 -3.68
C PHE A 277 9.46 -5.69 -4.11
N ARG A 278 9.19 -5.86 -5.41
CA ARG A 278 8.37 -6.97 -5.91
C ARG A 278 8.99 -8.33 -5.66
N LEU A 279 10.31 -8.46 -5.86
CA LEU A 279 10.99 -9.76 -5.72
C LEU A 279 11.13 -10.22 -4.27
N VAL A 280 11.03 -9.29 -3.32
CA VAL A 280 11.08 -9.57 -1.88
C VAL A 280 9.74 -9.34 -1.18
N SER A 281 8.65 -9.14 -1.93
CA SER A 281 7.34 -8.71 -1.40
C SER A 281 6.80 -9.63 -0.31
N ARG A 282 6.92 -10.95 -0.48
CA ARG A 282 6.52 -11.94 0.53
C ARG A 282 7.36 -11.83 1.80
N ALA A 283 8.67 -11.64 1.67
CA ALA A 283 9.58 -11.51 2.81
C ALA A 283 9.33 -10.21 3.58
N LEU A 284 9.00 -9.11 2.87
CA LEU A 284 8.57 -7.85 3.48
C LEU A 284 7.27 -8.04 4.28
N GLU A 285 6.30 -8.73 3.70
CA GLU A 285 5.02 -9.00 4.37
C GLU A 285 5.18 -9.89 5.60
N GLU A 286 6.00 -10.93 5.53
CA GLU A 286 6.25 -11.85 6.65
C GLU A 286 7.05 -11.18 7.78
N ARG A 287 8.06 -10.37 7.46
CA ARG A 287 8.94 -9.76 8.46
C ARG A 287 8.38 -8.46 9.05
N TYR A 288 7.79 -7.61 8.21
CA TYR A 288 7.38 -6.25 8.58
C TYR A 288 5.87 -6.03 8.56
N GLY A 289 5.09 -6.95 7.95
CA GLY A 289 3.62 -6.88 7.99
C GLY A 289 2.98 -5.94 6.99
N PHE A 290 3.71 -5.51 5.95
CA PHE A 290 3.16 -4.74 4.83
C PHE A 290 3.28 -5.51 3.51
N GLY A 291 2.28 -5.38 2.65
CA GLY A 291 2.27 -6.00 1.33
C GLY A 291 2.74 -5.06 0.23
N VAL A 292 2.97 -5.62 -0.97
CA VAL A 292 3.30 -4.87 -2.18
C VAL A 292 2.26 -5.18 -3.25
N ILE A 293 1.78 -4.14 -3.95
CA ILE A 293 0.85 -4.23 -5.07
C ILE A 293 1.40 -3.46 -6.27
N SER A 294 1.27 -4.04 -7.46
CA SER A 294 1.86 -3.50 -8.70
C SER A 294 0.85 -3.31 -9.85
N ASP A 295 -0.34 -3.89 -9.69
CA ASP A 295 -1.40 -3.88 -10.68
C ASP A 295 -2.79 -3.98 -10.05
N ALA A 296 -3.80 -3.92 -10.92
CA ALA A 296 -5.19 -3.90 -10.52
C ALA A 296 -5.71 -5.24 -9.96
N GLN A 297 -5.21 -6.34 -10.48
CA GLN A 297 -5.60 -7.67 -10.05
C GLN A 297 -5.12 -7.92 -8.62
N GLN A 298 -3.88 -7.53 -8.32
CA GLN A 298 -3.30 -7.62 -6.98
C GLN A 298 -4.07 -6.76 -5.98
N LEU A 299 -4.45 -5.53 -6.34
CA LEU A 299 -5.28 -4.70 -5.48
C LEU A 299 -6.62 -5.39 -5.18
N ASN A 300 -7.31 -5.91 -6.19
CA ASN A 300 -8.60 -6.59 -6.01
C ASN A 300 -8.51 -7.88 -5.19
N SER A 301 -7.35 -8.54 -5.15
CA SER A 301 -7.14 -9.74 -4.32
C SER A 301 -6.82 -9.42 -2.85
N ARG A 302 -6.50 -8.15 -2.55
CA ARG A 302 -6.03 -7.68 -1.24
C ARG A 302 -7.04 -6.78 -0.50
N ILE A 303 -8.10 -6.34 -1.20
CA ILE A 303 -9.27 -5.64 -0.66
C ILE A 303 -10.42 -6.65 -0.61
#